data_AF-A0A1I4Q5S8-F1
#
_entry.id   AF-A0A1I4Q5S8-F1
#
_cell.length_a   1.000
_cell.length_b   1.000
_cell.length_c   1.000
_cell.angle_alpha   90.00
_cell.angle_beta   90.00
_cell.angle_gamma   90.00
#
_symmetry.space_group_name_H-M   'P 1'
#
loop_
_entity.id
_entity.type
_entity.pdbx_description
1 polymer ?
#
loop_
_entity_poly.entity_id
_entity_poly.type
_entity_poly.pdbx_seq_one_letter_code
_entity_poly.pdbx_strand_id
1 'polypeptide(L)'
;MRPLKFKFWDTDYAEMLTEDDYSAEELGVMLSDHERYVPRQYTGIDEDDKEIYEGDIIDFTVFDIEDNDTQYRGVVTFAGGMFQLWKSVESEFYGSDGPFELYWVHLQDDELKVLGNIHENPELLEVEHDTNSAGGPGDHEEKRAAETAL
;
A
#
# COMPACT_ATOMS: atom_id res chain seq x y z
N MET A 1 -19.41 -1.38 10.51
CA MET A 1 -19.96 -0.56 9.40
C MET A 1 -19.08 0.68 9.34
N ARG A 2 -18.33 0.87 8.25
CA ARG A 2 -17.47 2.06 8.07
C ARG A 2 -18.31 3.24 7.58
N PRO A 3 -17.99 4.49 7.96
CA PRO A 3 -18.59 5.67 7.34
C PRO A 3 -18.22 5.71 5.85
N LEU A 4 -19.11 6.29 5.05
CA LEU A 4 -18.85 6.53 3.64
C LEU A 4 -18.30 7.95 3.51
N LYS A 5 -16.99 8.07 3.30
CA LYS A 5 -16.28 9.34 3.12
C LYS A 5 -15.42 9.31 1.87
N PHE A 6 -15.27 10.45 1.22
CA PHE A 6 -14.45 10.61 0.02
C PHE A 6 -13.52 11.82 0.12
N LYS A 7 -12.37 11.68 -0.54
CA LYS A 7 -11.58 12.81 -1.02
C LYS A 7 -11.58 12.79 -2.55
N PHE A 8 -11.28 13.91 -3.19
CA PHE A 8 -11.27 14.03 -4.64
C PHE A 8 -9.98 14.66 -5.11
N TRP A 9 -9.30 14.01 -6.04
CA TRP A 9 -8.23 14.68 -6.78
C TRP A 9 -8.85 15.50 -7.91
N ASP A 10 -8.65 16.82 -7.90
CA ASP A 10 -9.04 17.69 -9.02
C ASP A 10 -7.89 17.73 -10.03
N THR A 11 -8.08 17.12 -11.20
CA THR A 11 -7.05 17.03 -12.23
C THR A 11 -6.70 18.37 -12.88
N ASP A 12 -7.62 19.34 -12.85
CA ASP A 12 -7.40 20.65 -13.47
C ASP A 12 -6.46 21.52 -12.62
N TYR A 13 -6.57 21.38 -11.29
CA TYR A 13 -5.81 22.17 -10.32
C TYR A 13 -4.68 21.40 -9.66
N ALA A 14 -4.64 20.07 -9.84
CA ALA A 14 -3.69 19.16 -9.21
C ALA A 14 -3.67 19.33 -7.68
N GLU A 15 -4.84 19.29 -7.06
CA GLU A 15 -5.01 19.41 -5.61
C GLU A 15 -5.98 18.36 -5.05
N MET A 16 -5.75 17.96 -3.79
CA MET A 16 -6.66 17.10 -3.06
C MET A 16 -7.74 17.91 -2.34
N LEU A 17 -8.99 17.62 -2.69
CA LEU A 17 -10.19 18.21 -2.10
C LEU A 17 -10.81 17.28 -1.06
N THR A 18 -11.20 17.87 0.08
CA THR A 18 -11.93 17.18 1.16
C THR A 18 -13.43 17.39 1.02
N GLU A 19 -14.23 16.36 1.31
CA GLU A 19 -15.69 16.45 1.19
C GLU A 19 -16.33 17.49 2.12
N ASP A 20 -15.68 17.83 3.23
CA ASP A 20 -16.17 18.79 4.23
C ASP A 20 -16.34 20.22 3.67
N ASP A 21 -15.67 20.54 2.56
CA ASP A 21 -15.72 21.87 1.94
C ASP A 21 -16.88 22.04 0.95
N TYR A 22 -17.65 20.98 0.69
CA TYR A 22 -18.65 20.93 -0.38
C TYR A 22 -20.02 20.46 0.11
N SER A 23 -21.07 21.01 -0.50
CA SER A 23 -22.44 20.54 -0.30
C SER A 23 -22.67 19.16 -0.94
N ALA A 24 -23.72 18.46 -0.50
CA ALA A 24 -24.08 17.16 -1.08
C ALA A 24 -24.38 17.24 -2.58
N GLU A 25 -24.95 18.35 -3.05
CA GLU A 25 -25.18 18.61 -4.48
C GLU A 25 -23.86 18.76 -5.25
N GLU A 26 -22.89 19.49 -4.70
CA GLU A 26 -21.55 19.64 -5.30
C GLU A 26 -20.79 18.31 -5.34
N LEU A 27 -20.82 17.55 -4.24
CA LEU A 27 -20.25 16.20 -4.19
C LEU A 27 -20.91 15.27 -5.22
N GLY A 28 -22.22 15.40 -5.44
CA GLY A 28 -22.94 14.67 -6.48
C GLY A 28 -22.47 15.00 -7.89
N VAL A 29 -22.12 16.27 -8.16
CA VAL A 29 -21.51 16.70 -9.42
C VAL A 29 -20.10 16.14 -9.56
N MET A 30 -19.27 16.24 -8.53
CA MET A 30 -17.91 15.69 -8.53
C MET A 30 -17.90 14.18 -8.77
N LEU A 31 -18.77 13.44 -8.10
CA LEU A 31 -18.97 12.00 -8.30
C LEU A 31 -19.52 11.65 -9.69
N SER A 32 -20.03 12.61 -10.46
CA SER A 32 -20.52 12.38 -11.82
C SER A 32 -19.50 12.75 -12.90
N ASP A 33 -18.52 13.61 -12.57
CA ASP A 33 -17.49 14.09 -13.48
C ASP A 33 -16.13 13.46 -13.15
N HIS A 34 -16.01 12.17 -13.48
CA HIS A 34 -14.83 11.36 -13.21
C HIS A 34 -13.60 11.73 -14.06
N GLU A 35 -13.77 12.55 -15.11
CA GLU A 35 -12.65 13.04 -15.91
C GLU A 35 -11.86 14.10 -15.14
N ARG A 36 -12.58 14.95 -14.39
CA ARG A 36 -11.98 16.00 -13.57
C ARG A 36 -11.73 15.58 -12.13
N TYR A 37 -12.70 14.93 -11.50
CA TYR A 37 -12.66 14.60 -10.09
C TYR A 37 -12.48 13.10 -9.90
N VAL A 38 -11.29 12.69 -9.47
CA VAL A 38 -11.01 11.29 -9.20
C VAL A 38 -11.33 10.99 -7.73
N PRO A 39 -12.41 10.26 -7.42
CA PRO A 39 -12.80 9.98 -6.04
C PRO A 39 -11.85 8.96 -5.40
N ARG A 40 -11.53 9.18 -4.12
CA ARG A 40 -10.75 8.30 -3.25
C ARG A 40 -11.58 7.97 -2.03
N GLN A 41 -11.87 6.69 -1.81
CA GLN A 41 -12.75 6.27 -0.73
C GLN A 41 -11.95 6.03 0.56
N TYR A 42 -12.47 6.49 1.70
CA TYR A 42 -11.92 6.17 3.02
C TYR A 42 -12.02 4.67 3.31
N THR A 43 -10.94 4.04 3.73
CA THR A 43 -10.88 2.58 3.92
C THR A 43 -11.65 2.09 5.15
N GLY A 44 -11.88 2.95 6.14
CA GLY A 44 -12.36 2.54 7.47
C GLY A 44 -11.25 2.35 8.50
N ILE A 45 -9.99 2.62 8.13
CA ILE A 45 -8.80 2.45 8.95
C ILE A 45 -8.11 3.80 9.12
N ASP A 46 -7.70 4.09 10.35
CA ASP A 46 -6.93 5.27 10.73
C ASP A 46 -5.62 4.81 11.37
N GLU A 47 -4.51 5.44 11.00
CA GLU A 47 -3.18 5.20 11.57
C GLU A 47 -2.60 6.53 12.04
N ASP A 48 -2.15 6.64 13.30
CA ASP A 48 -1.63 7.88 13.89
C ASP A 48 -2.51 9.13 13.61
N ASP A 49 -3.82 9.04 13.85
CA ASP A 49 -4.83 10.08 13.57
C ASP A 49 -4.97 10.46 12.07
N LYS A 50 -4.40 9.67 11.16
CA LYS A 50 -4.51 9.85 9.71
C LYS A 50 -5.40 8.76 9.11
N GLU A 51 -6.56 9.19 8.63
CA GLU A 51 -7.46 8.34 7.85
C GLU A 51 -6.80 7.85 6.55
N ILE A 52 -6.89 6.54 6.27
CA ILE A 52 -6.34 5.93 5.05
C ILE A 52 -7.40 5.88 3.95
N TYR A 53 -7.06 6.37 2.76
CA TYR A 53 -7.91 6.41 1.57
C TYR A 53 -7.33 5.55 0.43
N GLU A 54 -8.17 5.19 -0.54
CA GLU A 54 -7.67 4.67 -1.82
C GLU A 54 -6.64 5.63 -2.44
N GLY A 55 -5.59 5.07 -3.05
CA GLY A 55 -4.51 5.84 -3.65
C GLY A 55 -3.44 6.33 -2.65
N ASP A 56 -3.64 6.16 -1.34
CA ASP A 56 -2.58 6.42 -0.36
C ASP A 56 -1.42 5.44 -0.55
N ILE A 57 -0.21 5.92 -0.29
CA ILE A 57 1.04 5.17 -0.34
C ILE A 57 1.47 4.83 1.08
N ILE A 58 1.64 3.54 1.35
CA ILE A 58 1.88 2.98 2.66
C ILE A 58 3.25 2.30 2.69
N ASP A 59 4.06 2.61 3.71
CA ASP A 59 5.18 1.78 4.15
C ASP A 59 4.68 0.82 5.23
N PHE A 60 4.99 -0.47 5.07
CA PHE A 60 4.59 -1.52 6.01
C PHE A 60 5.58 -2.69 6.04
N THR A 61 5.59 -3.42 7.15
CA THR A 61 6.44 -4.58 7.38
C THR A 61 5.60 -5.86 7.37
N VAL A 62 6.09 -6.88 6.66
CA VAL A 62 5.56 -8.24 6.79
C VAL A 62 6.52 -9.03 7.66
N PHE A 63 6.02 -9.46 8.81
CA PHE A 63 6.80 -10.19 9.80
C PHE A 63 6.90 -11.68 9.46
N ASP A 64 8.10 -12.22 9.56
CA ASP A 64 8.36 -13.65 9.37
C ASP A 64 8.70 -14.32 10.72
N ILE A 65 8.37 -15.60 10.86
CA ILE A 65 8.63 -16.35 12.11
C ILE A 65 10.12 -16.58 12.39
N GLU A 66 10.98 -16.43 11.39
CA GLU A 66 12.43 -16.57 11.47
C GLU A 66 13.14 -15.20 11.63
N ASP A 67 12.42 -14.15 12.02
CA ASP A 67 12.91 -12.76 12.14
C ASP A 67 13.48 -12.20 10.82
N ASN A 68 13.01 -12.70 9.68
CA ASN A 68 13.38 -12.22 8.35
C ASN A 68 12.31 -11.24 7.80
N ASP A 69 12.01 -10.23 8.61
CA ASP A 69 10.98 -9.24 8.31
C ASP A 69 11.32 -8.49 7.02
N THR A 70 10.30 -8.27 6.19
CA THR A 70 10.46 -7.59 4.91
C THR A 70 9.68 -6.29 4.88
N GLN A 71 10.38 -5.19 4.60
CA GLN A 71 9.77 -3.89 4.38
C GLN A 71 9.21 -3.82 2.96
N TYR A 72 7.95 -3.43 2.86
CA TYR A 72 7.26 -3.16 1.62
C TYR A 72 6.77 -1.72 1.57
N ARG A 73 6.54 -1.27 0.34
CA ARG A 73 5.83 -0.03 0.02
C ARG A 73 4.79 -0.32 -1.04
N GLY A 74 3.56 0.16 -0.82
CA GLY A 74 2.46 -0.09 -1.74
C GLY A 74 1.42 1.01 -1.78
N VAL A 75 0.52 0.91 -2.76
CA VAL A 75 -0.64 1.78 -2.93
C VAL A 75 -1.92 1.08 -2.50
N VAL A 76 -2.75 1.78 -1.73
CA VAL A 76 -4.08 1.31 -1.32
C VAL A 76 -5.01 1.25 -2.54
N THR A 77 -5.53 0.07 -2.84
CA THR A 77 -6.40 -0.19 -3.99
C THR A 77 -7.60 -1.03 -3.56
N PHE A 78 -8.81 -0.74 -4.05
CA PHE A 78 -9.98 -1.59 -3.84
C PHE A 78 -10.13 -2.61 -4.96
N ALA A 79 -9.92 -3.89 -4.65
CA ALA A 79 -10.05 -4.99 -5.60
C ALA A 79 -10.53 -6.26 -4.90
N GLY A 80 -11.25 -7.13 -5.61
CA GLY A 80 -11.75 -8.38 -5.04
C GLY A 80 -12.71 -8.21 -3.85
N GLY A 81 -13.29 -7.02 -3.67
CA GLY A 81 -14.21 -6.72 -2.56
C GLY A 81 -13.54 -6.30 -1.24
N MET A 82 -12.24 -6.01 -1.26
CA MET A 82 -11.46 -5.58 -0.09
C MET A 82 -10.44 -4.49 -0.47
N PHE A 83 -9.89 -3.81 0.53
CA PHE A 83 -8.75 -2.92 0.33
C PHE A 83 -7.45 -3.72 0.38
N GLN A 84 -6.60 -3.47 -0.60
CA GLN A 84 -5.34 -4.17 -0.81
C GLN A 84 -4.20 -3.17 -0.94
N LEU A 85 -2.99 -3.62 -0.67
CA LEU A 85 -1.74 -2.91 -0.90
C LEU A 85 -1.08 -3.52 -2.14
N TRP A 86 -1.21 -2.83 -3.26
CA TRP A 86 -0.56 -3.19 -4.53
C TRP A 86 0.84 -2.61 -4.56
N LYS A 87 1.80 -3.27 -5.23
CA LYS A 87 3.16 -2.74 -5.38
C LYS A 87 3.18 -1.36 -6.06
N SER A 88 2.35 -1.17 -7.07
CA SER A 88 2.16 0.12 -7.74
C SER A 88 0.79 0.19 -8.40
N VAL A 89 0.46 1.34 -8.99
CA VAL A 89 -0.76 1.52 -9.78
C VAL A 89 -0.84 0.57 -11.00
N GLU A 90 0.30 0.04 -11.45
CA GLU A 90 0.41 -0.86 -12.61
C GLU A 90 0.64 -2.33 -12.22
N SER A 91 1.00 -2.61 -10.97
CA SER A 91 1.38 -3.96 -10.52
C SER A 91 0.86 -4.24 -9.12
N GLU A 92 -0.03 -5.24 -9.04
CA GLU A 92 -0.51 -5.82 -7.79
C GLU A 92 0.59 -6.59 -7.02
N PHE A 93 1.52 -7.21 -7.74
CA PHE A 93 2.42 -8.25 -7.22
C PHE A 93 3.78 -7.72 -6.73
N TYR A 94 4.29 -8.34 -5.67
CA TYR A 94 5.65 -8.19 -5.13
C TYR A 94 6.49 -9.42 -5.48
N GLY A 95 6.91 -9.53 -6.74
CA GLY A 95 7.65 -10.72 -7.19
C GLY A 95 6.73 -11.93 -7.32
N SER A 96 6.97 -12.99 -6.52
CA SER A 96 6.06 -14.15 -6.45
C SER A 96 4.85 -13.91 -5.56
N ASP A 97 4.89 -12.87 -4.73
CA ASP A 97 3.82 -12.57 -3.78
C ASP A 97 2.73 -11.71 -4.45
N GLY A 98 1.49 -11.99 -4.09
CA GLY A 98 0.33 -11.19 -4.51
C GLY A 98 0.26 -9.85 -3.76
N PRO A 99 -0.89 -9.16 -3.82
CA PRO A 99 -1.08 -7.98 -2.99
C PRO A 99 -1.29 -8.41 -1.54
N PHE A 100 -1.02 -7.49 -0.63
CA PHE A 100 -1.37 -7.67 0.78
C PHE A 100 -2.74 -7.08 1.05
N GLU A 101 -3.48 -7.65 1.99
CA GLU A 101 -4.78 -7.11 2.40
C GLU A 101 -4.56 -6.06 3.50
N LEU A 102 -5.12 -4.86 3.31
CA LEU A 102 -4.79 -3.70 4.14
C LEU A 102 -5.17 -3.92 5.61
N TYR A 103 -6.33 -4.53 5.88
CA TYR A 103 -6.78 -4.74 7.25
C TYR A 103 -5.87 -5.71 8.02
N TRP A 104 -5.42 -6.79 7.38
CA TRP A 104 -4.46 -7.73 7.95
C TRP A 104 -3.12 -7.07 8.24
N VAL A 105 -2.59 -6.26 7.32
CA VAL A 105 -1.33 -5.53 7.55
C VAL A 105 -1.45 -4.57 8.72
N HIS A 106 -2.49 -3.73 8.75
CA HIS A 106 -2.72 -2.77 9.85
C HIS A 106 -2.90 -3.45 11.22
N LEU A 107 -3.43 -4.68 11.27
CA LEU A 107 -3.52 -5.43 12.53
C LEU A 107 -2.19 -6.01 13.01
N GLN A 108 -1.21 -6.17 12.12
CA GLN A 108 0.05 -6.85 12.41
C GLN A 108 1.23 -5.88 12.55
N ASP A 109 1.18 -4.75 11.85
CA ASP A 109 2.24 -3.74 11.83
C ASP A 109 1.77 -2.46 12.51
N ASP A 110 2.22 -2.24 13.74
CA ASP A 110 1.98 -1.01 14.50
C ASP A 110 2.93 0.14 14.10
N GLU A 111 3.84 -0.10 13.15
CA GLU A 111 4.72 0.92 12.58
C GLU A 111 4.34 1.32 11.15
N LEU A 112 3.17 0.87 10.66
CA LEU A 112 2.61 1.23 9.36
C LEU A 112 2.56 2.76 9.20
N LYS A 113 2.98 3.27 8.05
CA LYS A 113 3.03 4.72 7.79
C LYS A 113 2.41 5.11 6.47
N VAL A 114 1.50 6.08 6.51
CA VAL A 114 0.97 6.73 5.32
C VAL A 114 1.92 7.84 4.87
N LEU A 115 2.67 7.60 3.79
CA LEU A 115 3.71 8.51 3.31
C LEU A 115 3.18 9.67 2.45
N GLY A 116 2.11 9.43 1.71
CA GLY A 116 1.59 10.33 0.69
C GLY A 116 0.51 9.64 -0.13
N ASN A 117 0.24 10.12 -1.33
CA ASN A 117 -0.66 9.45 -2.28
C ASN A 117 -0.11 9.51 -3.71
N ILE A 118 -0.68 8.70 -4.60
CA ILE A 118 -0.21 8.55 -5.98
C ILE A 118 -0.32 9.81 -6.85
N HIS A 119 -1.05 10.83 -6.43
CA HIS A 119 -1.22 12.06 -7.19
C HIS A 119 -0.27 13.16 -6.73
N GLU A 120 -0.15 13.35 -5.42
CA GLU A 120 0.72 14.36 -4.83
C GLU A 120 2.18 13.89 -4.69
N ASN A 121 2.39 12.57 -4.60
CA ASN A 121 3.70 11.96 -4.34
C ASN A 121 3.98 10.71 -5.21
N PRO A 122 3.80 10.76 -6.54
CA PRO A 122 4.02 9.61 -7.41
C PRO A 122 5.45 9.04 -7.30
N GLU A 123 6.44 9.89 -7.02
CA GLU A 123 7.85 9.52 -6.87
C GLU A 123 8.12 8.53 -5.73
N LEU A 124 7.22 8.44 -4.74
CA LEU A 124 7.39 7.52 -3.62
C LEU A 124 7.30 6.05 -4.03
N LEU A 125 6.68 5.73 -5.17
CA LEU A 125 6.60 4.37 -5.72
C LEU A 125 7.77 4.00 -6.63
N GLU A 126 8.63 4.96 -7.00
CA GLU A 126 9.78 4.76 -7.89
C GLU A 126 11.05 4.32 -7.15
N VAL A 127 10.91 3.65 -6.00
CA VAL A 127 12.08 3.21 -5.23
C VAL A 127 12.82 2.11 -6.00
N GLU A 128 13.98 2.48 -6.55
CA GLU A 128 14.91 1.53 -7.17
C GLU A 128 15.30 0.44 -6.16
N HIS A 129 15.43 -0.78 -6.67
CA HIS A 129 15.97 -1.92 -5.95
C HIS A 129 17.34 -1.58 -5.36
N ASP A 130 17.41 -1.24 -4.07
CA ASP A 130 18.62 -1.49 -3.30
C ASP A 130 18.74 -3.01 -3.16
N THR A 131 19.43 -3.65 -4.10
CA THR A 131 19.81 -5.07 -4.03
C THR A 131 20.89 -5.32 -2.97
N ASN A 132 20.80 -4.67 -1.80
CA ASN A 132 21.83 -4.70 -0.78
C ASN A 132 21.27 -4.61 0.65
N SER A 133 20.25 -5.40 0.97
CA SER A 133 20.17 -6.04 2.28
C SER A 133 20.55 -7.51 2.09
N ALA A 134 21.80 -7.81 2.45
CA ALA A 134 22.29 -9.16 2.51
C ALA A 134 21.52 -9.92 3.60
N GLY A 135 20.67 -10.85 3.18
CA GLY A 135 19.85 -11.67 4.06
C GLY A 135 19.14 -12.82 3.33
N GLY A 136 19.73 -13.36 2.27
CA GLY A 136 19.27 -14.63 1.71
C GLY A 136 19.64 -15.77 2.67
N PRO A 137 18.72 -16.73 2.92
CA PRO A 137 19.00 -17.84 3.84
C PRO A 137 20.21 -18.62 3.31
N GLY A 138 21.19 -18.82 4.19
CA GLY A 138 22.44 -19.47 3.85
C GLY A 138 22.21 -20.88 3.30
N ASP A 139 22.83 -21.17 2.16
CA ASP A 139 23.05 -22.52 1.65
C ASP A 139 23.78 -23.35 2.72
N HIS A 140 23.00 -24.05 3.56
CA HIS A 140 23.48 -24.96 4.58
C HIS A 140 23.07 -26.40 4.24
N GLU A 141 23.46 -26.89 3.08
CA GLU A 141 23.44 -28.31 2.66
C GLU A 141 24.37 -28.41 1.43
N GLU A 142 25.40 -29.24 1.27
CA GLU A 142 25.85 -30.47 1.93
C GLU A 142 27.39 -30.53 1.85
N LYS A 143 28.08 -30.63 3.00
CA LYS A 143 29.43 -31.25 3.04
C LYS A 143 29.50 -32.29 4.14
N ARG A 144 28.83 -33.42 3.92
CA ARG A 144 29.09 -34.67 4.62
C ARG A 144 29.01 -35.84 3.65
N ALA A 145 30.16 -36.20 3.08
CA ALA A 145 30.62 -37.58 2.92
C ALA A 145 31.88 -37.59 2.05
N ALA A 146 33.05 -37.64 2.70
CA ALA A 146 34.25 -38.19 2.08
C ALA A 146 34.81 -39.23 3.06
N GLU A 147 34.31 -40.45 2.87
CA GLU A 147 35.05 -41.71 2.90
C GLU A 147 36.11 -41.88 4.00
N THR A 148 35.66 -42.47 5.11
CA THR A 148 36.48 -43.46 5.81
C THR A 148 36.30 -44.79 5.08
N ALA A 149 37.29 -45.19 4.28
CA ALA A 149 37.40 -46.55 3.78
C ALA A 149 38.90 -46.96 3.76
N LEU A 150 39.20 -47.88 4.69
CA LEU A 150 40.29 -48.86 4.76
C LEU A 150 41.71 -48.49 4.29
#